data_AF-A0A9X3ILL0-F1
#
_entry.id   AF-A0A9X3ILL0-F1
#
_cell.length_a   1.000
_cell.length_b   1.000
_cell.length_c   1.000
_cell.angle_alpha   90.00
_cell.angle_beta   90.00
_cell.angle_gamma   90.00
#
_symmetry.space_group_name_H-M   'P 1'
#
loop_
_entity.id
_entity.type
_entity.pdbx_description
1 polymer ?
#
loop_
_entity_poly.entity_id
_entity_poly.type
_entity_poly.pdbx_seq_one_letter_code
_entity_poly.pdbx_strand_id
1 'polypeptide(L)'
;MEARNARLDGPWRLLAHQLPVRNKMAVKLFDRVRMTVAAGGAGNLTLGSAVGNAATGYYQTLAAAGAVNGDQFAYVLEEGSAFEWGIGTYIAGTTSFSRSLIKSTTGSLLNVTTAAQMFVTPLARHFPVGPQTIWIPAGAMMPRATSPAGRGKYDSGSNDISLSTMDFDTTTQEYAHFAVAMPKGWDVGTVTFIPYWTNTGGATGQNVVWSLAGRALGNADGINGVFGTAQVSDDAWNGQNWLYIGPESAPIEIGNTPAESDLVVFEVSRVVASDNMAGDAILIGIKLMISFNTGNDA
;
A
#
# COMPACT_ATOMS: atom_id res chain seq x y z
N MET A 1 -58.36 -21.72 14.51
CA MET A 1 -57.58 -20.55 14.06
C MET A 1 -56.99 -19.94 15.32
N GLU A 2 -55.78 -20.34 15.70
CA GLU A 2 -55.09 -19.71 16.83
C GLU A 2 -53.58 -19.89 16.66
N ALA A 3 -52.88 -18.77 16.62
CA ALA A 3 -51.51 -18.64 16.17
C ALA A 3 -50.51 -19.09 17.24
N ARG A 4 -49.50 -19.87 16.85
CA ARG A 4 -48.38 -20.26 17.70
C ARG A 4 -47.39 -19.10 17.80
N ASN A 5 -47.40 -18.40 18.93
CA ASN A 5 -46.32 -17.49 19.33
C ASN A 5 -45.13 -18.34 19.82
N ALA A 6 -44.22 -18.70 18.92
CA ALA A 6 -42.94 -19.29 19.28
C ALA A 6 -41.98 -18.17 19.69
N ARG A 7 -41.72 -18.05 21.00
CA ARG A 7 -40.64 -17.22 21.52
C ARG A 7 -39.30 -17.86 21.12
N LEU A 8 -38.42 -17.05 20.54
CA LEU A 8 -37.06 -17.46 20.14
C LEU A 8 -36.09 -17.11 21.26
N ASP A 9 -36.02 -17.97 22.27
CA ASP A 9 -35.09 -17.89 23.38
C ASP A 9 -34.05 -19.01 23.24
N GLY A 10 -33.16 -18.85 22.26
CA GLY A 10 -31.93 -19.62 22.10
C GLY A 10 -30.70 -18.85 22.62
N PRO A 11 -29.61 -19.53 23.02
CA PRO A 11 -28.50 -18.98 23.79
C PRO A 11 -27.50 -18.17 22.96
N TRP A 12 -27.96 -17.40 21.97
CA TRP A 12 -27.12 -16.55 21.14
C TRP A 12 -27.12 -15.11 21.68
N ARG A 13 -26.64 -14.94 22.93
CA ARG A 13 -26.19 -13.61 23.36
C ARG A 13 -25.00 -13.26 22.49
N LEU A 14 -25.19 -12.35 21.54
CA LEU A 14 -24.11 -11.66 20.84
C LEU A 14 -23.14 -11.10 21.90
N LEU A 15 -22.06 -11.83 22.16
CA LEU A 15 -20.81 -11.23 22.58
C LEU A 15 -20.33 -10.46 21.35
N ALA A 16 -20.73 -9.20 21.27
CA ALA A 16 -20.06 -8.24 20.42
C ALA A 16 -18.63 -8.11 20.97
N HIS A 17 -17.76 -9.05 20.58
CA HIS A 17 -16.34 -8.85 20.62
C HIS A 17 -16.11 -7.66 19.69
N GLN A 18 -15.97 -6.50 20.32
CA GLN A 18 -15.75 -5.23 19.66
C GLN A 18 -14.42 -5.37 18.93
N LEU A 19 -14.50 -5.79 17.66
CA LEU A 19 -13.37 -5.78 16.74
C LEU A 19 -12.73 -4.40 16.90
N PRO A 20 -11.41 -4.31 17.14
CA PRO A 20 -10.76 -3.03 17.24
C PRO A 20 -11.11 -2.25 15.98
N VAL A 21 -11.96 -1.23 16.12
CA VAL A 21 -12.19 -0.28 15.06
C VAL A 21 -10.82 0.37 14.90
N ARG A 22 -10.04 -0.08 13.92
CA ARG A 22 -8.93 0.70 13.42
C ARG A 22 -9.59 1.90 12.77
N ASN A 23 -9.92 2.87 13.60
CA ASN A 23 -10.40 4.18 13.20
C ASN A 23 -9.18 4.82 12.55
N LYS A 24 -8.93 4.46 11.29
CA LYS A 24 -8.00 5.15 10.42
C LYS A 24 -8.71 6.48 10.11
N MET A 25 -8.80 7.34 11.13
CA MET A 25 -9.47 8.62 11.04
C MET A 25 -8.77 9.39 9.93
N ALA A 26 -9.55 9.87 8.96
CA ALA A 26 -9.02 10.62 7.85
C ALA A 26 -8.32 11.86 8.39
N VAL A 27 -7.01 11.95 8.15
CA VAL A 27 -6.21 13.12 8.52
C VAL A 27 -6.68 14.28 7.63
N LYS A 28 -7.19 15.34 8.24
CA LYS A 28 -7.69 16.53 7.53
C LYS A 28 -6.56 17.50 7.23
N LEU A 29 -6.82 18.37 6.25
CA LEU A 29 -6.02 19.55 5.95
C LEU A 29 -6.90 20.78 6.11
N PHE A 30 -6.31 21.87 6.60
CA PHE A 30 -6.98 23.14 6.81
C PHE A 30 -6.13 24.25 6.22
N ASP A 31 -6.75 25.07 5.38
CA ASP A 31 -6.03 26.09 4.64
C ASP A 31 -5.54 27.21 5.56
N ARG A 32 -4.28 27.61 5.38
CA ARG A 32 -3.69 28.82 5.99
C ARG A 32 -3.88 28.93 7.51
N VAL A 33 -3.85 27.80 8.23
CA VAL A 33 -3.92 27.81 9.69
C VAL A 33 -2.53 27.98 10.29
N ARG A 34 -2.34 29.06 11.05
CA ARG A 34 -1.20 29.26 11.97
C ARG A 34 -1.71 30.00 13.20
N MET A 35 -1.55 29.41 14.38
CA MET A 35 -2.12 29.87 15.65
C MET A 35 -1.04 30.07 16.71
N THR A 36 -1.22 31.06 17.56
CA THR A 36 -0.44 31.25 18.79
C THR A 36 -0.77 30.16 19.81
N VAL A 37 0.14 29.91 20.74
CA VAL A 37 -0.13 29.05 21.91
C VAL A 37 -0.54 29.92 23.10
N ALA A 38 -1.77 29.75 23.59
CA ALA A 38 -2.29 30.49 24.74
C ALA A 38 -1.88 29.86 26.09
N ALA A 39 -1.71 28.53 26.12
CA ALA A 39 -1.11 27.81 27.23
C ALA A 39 -0.27 26.64 26.70
N GLY A 40 1.01 26.61 27.08
CA GLY A 40 2.00 25.64 26.64
C GLY A 40 2.24 24.51 27.64
N GLY A 41 3.41 23.87 27.54
CA GLY A 41 3.84 22.72 28.32
C GLY A 41 4.29 21.54 27.45
N ALA A 42 4.64 20.42 28.08
CA ALA A 42 5.02 19.18 27.40
C ALA A 42 3.81 18.32 26.96
N GLY A 43 2.59 18.70 27.37
CA GLY A 43 1.34 17.96 27.11
C GLY A 43 0.46 18.63 26.07
N ASN A 44 -0.86 18.59 26.29
CA ASN A 44 -1.82 19.29 25.43
C ASN A 44 -1.58 20.80 25.45
N LEU A 45 -1.81 21.44 24.32
CA LEU A 45 -1.75 22.90 24.18
C LEU A 45 -3.15 23.48 24.27
N THR A 46 -3.26 24.71 24.74
CA THR A 46 -4.43 25.56 24.47
C THR A 46 -4.06 26.51 23.34
N LEU A 47 -4.78 26.44 22.22
CA LEU A 47 -4.51 27.29 21.06
C LEU A 47 -5.17 28.66 21.23
N GLY A 48 -4.44 29.70 20.85
CA GLY A 48 -4.83 31.11 20.93
C GLY A 48 -5.40 31.66 19.62
N SER A 49 -5.08 32.91 19.32
CA SER A 49 -5.50 33.56 18.08
C SER A 49 -4.67 33.08 16.88
N ALA A 50 -5.15 33.37 15.67
CA ALA A 50 -4.31 33.27 14.47
C ALA A 50 -3.06 34.17 14.60
N VAL A 51 -1.94 33.72 14.04
CA VAL A 51 -0.69 34.51 13.97
C VAL A 51 -0.81 35.54 12.86
N GLY A 52 -0.33 36.77 13.10
CA GLY A 52 -0.41 37.88 12.14
C GLY A 52 -1.47 38.92 12.54
N ASN A 53 -1.22 40.18 12.18
CA ASN A 53 -2.01 41.33 12.61
C ASN A 53 -3.50 41.22 12.19
N ALA A 54 -4.40 41.48 13.14
CA ALA A 54 -5.85 41.33 13.04
C ALA A 54 -6.53 42.14 11.90
N ALA A 55 -5.79 43.04 11.21
CA ALA A 55 -6.32 43.91 10.16
C ALA A 55 -6.06 43.45 8.71
N THR A 56 -5.10 42.55 8.45
CA THR A 56 -4.77 42.08 7.07
C THR A 56 -4.70 40.55 6.91
N GLY A 57 -4.79 39.79 8.02
CA GLY A 57 -5.22 38.39 8.05
C GLY A 57 -4.50 37.42 7.10
N TYR A 58 -3.19 37.20 7.26
CA TYR A 58 -2.47 36.20 6.47
C TYR A 58 -2.80 34.74 6.86
N TYR A 59 -3.23 34.51 8.10
CA TYR A 59 -3.57 33.21 8.64
C TYR A 59 -4.92 33.23 9.35
N GLN A 60 -5.54 32.06 9.47
CA GLN A 60 -6.83 31.88 10.13
C GLN A 60 -6.75 30.90 11.30
N THR A 61 -7.73 30.94 12.20
CA THR A 61 -7.87 29.95 13.26
C THR A 61 -8.37 28.63 12.69
N LEU A 62 -8.18 27.54 13.42
CA LEU A 62 -8.77 26.24 13.08
C LEU A 62 -10.30 26.32 12.92
N ALA A 63 -10.99 27.02 13.82
CA ALA A 63 -12.43 27.20 13.75
C ALA A 63 -12.85 27.97 12.48
N ALA A 64 -12.13 29.03 12.11
CA ALA A 64 -12.39 29.78 10.88
C ALA A 64 -12.11 28.93 9.61
N ALA A 65 -11.15 28.01 9.68
CA ALA A 65 -10.88 27.02 8.64
C ALA A 65 -11.89 25.85 8.60
N GLY A 66 -12.88 25.84 9.50
CA GLY A 66 -13.93 24.80 9.55
C GLY A 66 -13.57 23.56 10.36
N ALA A 67 -12.50 23.58 11.16
CA ALA A 67 -12.16 22.48 12.04
C ALA A 67 -13.17 22.33 13.19
N VAL A 68 -13.55 21.08 13.48
CA VAL A 68 -14.54 20.71 14.51
C VAL A 68 -13.94 19.78 15.57
N ASN A 69 -14.71 19.48 16.61
CA ASN A 69 -14.30 18.58 17.70
C ASN A 69 -13.87 17.21 17.17
N GLY A 70 -12.67 16.77 17.56
CA GLY A 70 -12.12 15.47 17.20
C GLY A 70 -11.34 15.46 15.89
N ASP A 71 -11.26 16.58 15.18
CA ASP A 71 -10.50 16.64 13.94
C ASP A 71 -9.02 16.38 14.18
N GLN A 72 -8.48 15.46 13.39
CA GLN A 72 -7.07 15.09 13.40
C GLN A 72 -6.36 15.61 12.15
N PHE A 73 -5.20 16.22 12.32
CA PHE A 73 -4.42 16.80 11.23
C PHE A 73 -2.94 16.80 11.57
N ALA A 74 -2.07 16.89 10.55
CA ALA A 74 -0.66 17.13 10.80
C ALA A 74 -0.41 18.59 11.17
N TYR A 75 0.47 18.75 12.14
CA TYR A 75 0.91 20.05 12.61
C TYR A 75 2.42 20.14 12.63
N VAL A 76 2.92 21.37 12.57
CA VAL A 76 4.25 21.74 13.06
C VAL A 76 4.06 22.70 14.23
N LEU A 77 4.88 22.55 15.25
CA LEU A 77 5.00 23.47 16.39
C LEU A 77 6.43 23.99 16.44
N GLU A 78 6.58 25.31 16.54
CA GLU A 78 7.89 25.99 16.57
C GLU A 78 7.97 26.89 17.80
N GLU A 79 9.13 26.89 18.47
CA GLU A 79 9.50 27.89 19.47
C GLU A 79 11.01 28.17 19.39
N GLY A 80 11.37 29.41 19.05
CA GLY A 80 12.76 29.76 18.78
C GLY A 80 13.33 28.93 17.63
N SER A 81 14.39 28.16 17.89
CA SER A 81 15.00 27.23 16.93
C SER A 81 14.51 25.78 17.09
N ALA A 82 13.69 25.49 18.10
CA ALA A 82 13.13 24.16 18.31
C ALA A 82 11.86 23.97 17.47
N PHE A 83 11.72 22.79 16.89
CA PHE A 83 10.52 22.40 16.18
C PHE A 83 10.13 20.96 16.47
N GLU A 84 8.84 20.67 16.30
CA GLU A 84 8.29 19.33 16.21
C GLU A 84 7.21 19.25 15.14
N TRP A 85 6.94 18.06 14.64
CA TRP A 85 5.73 17.77 13.89
C TRP A 85 5.16 16.42 14.28
N GLY A 86 3.86 16.31 14.08
CA GLY A 86 3.09 15.17 14.52
C GLY A 86 1.69 15.19 13.95
N ILE A 87 0.85 14.30 14.47
CA ILE A 87 -0.60 14.36 14.28
C ILE A 87 -1.20 14.86 15.59
N GLY A 88 -2.05 15.87 15.52
CA GLY A 88 -2.75 16.36 16.69
C GLY A 88 -4.26 16.27 16.55
N THR A 89 -4.97 16.28 17.68
CA THR A 89 -6.43 16.26 17.73
C THR A 89 -6.94 17.57 18.32
N TYR A 90 -7.84 18.24 17.60
CA TYR A 90 -8.42 19.52 18.03
C TYR A 90 -9.77 19.33 18.72
N ILE A 91 -9.96 20.00 19.85
CA ILE A 91 -11.23 20.12 20.55
C ILE A 91 -11.66 21.59 20.48
N ALA A 92 -12.56 21.91 19.57
CA ALA A 92 -13.05 23.25 19.29
C ALA A 92 -13.64 23.94 20.53
N GLY A 93 -14.39 23.21 21.36
CA GLY A 93 -15.07 23.77 22.53
C GLY A 93 -14.13 24.38 23.59
N THR A 94 -12.89 23.91 23.67
CA THR A 94 -11.89 24.39 24.65
C THR A 94 -10.61 24.91 24.00
N THR A 95 -10.56 24.93 22.67
CA THR A 95 -9.35 25.10 21.85
C THR A 95 -8.17 24.20 22.27
N SER A 96 -8.45 23.10 22.96
CA SER A 96 -7.43 22.13 23.38
C SER A 96 -6.91 21.36 22.17
N PHE A 97 -5.59 21.17 22.13
CA PHE A 97 -4.91 20.46 21.07
C PHE A 97 -3.99 19.39 21.66
N SER A 98 -4.35 18.13 21.46
CA SER A 98 -3.47 17.01 21.84
C SER A 98 -2.44 16.75 20.76
N ARG A 99 -1.29 16.20 21.16
CA ARG A 99 -0.11 16.06 20.29
C ARG A 99 0.38 14.62 20.29
N SER A 100 0.46 14.01 19.12
CA SER A 100 1.15 12.73 18.90
C SER A 100 2.38 12.98 18.05
N LEU A 101 3.55 12.88 18.67
CA LEU A 101 4.83 13.19 18.04
C LEU A 101 5.14 12.24 16.88
N ILE A 102 5.67 12.79 15.78
CA ILE A 102 6.37 12.02 14.74
C ILE A 102 7.87 12.30 14.83
N LYS A 103 8.27 13.57 14.93
CA LYS A 103 9.69 13.97 15.08
C LYS A 103 9.80 15.35 15.71
N SER A 104 10.88 15.57 16.44
CA SER A 104 11.26 16.88 16.98
C SER A 104 12.77 17.04 17.01
N THR A 105 13.22 18.24 17.32
CA THR A 105 14.63 18.54 17.61
C THR A 105 15.14 17.88 18.90
N THR A 106 14.26 17.43 19.79
CA THR A 106 14.61 16.85 21.11
C THR A 106 14.37 15.35 21.21
N GLY A 107 13.72 14.73 20.22
CA GLY A 107 13.26 13.33 20.29
C GLY A 107 12.07 13.10 21.23
N SER A 108 11.48 14.16 21.80
CA SER A 108 10.28 14.13 22.65
C SER A 108 9.35 15.30 22.31
N LEU A 109 8.13 15.31 22.85
CA LEU A 109 7.25 16.49 22.72
C LEU A 109 7.97 17.71 23.29
N LEU A 110 7.95 18.82 22.55
CA LEU A 110 8.52 20.08 23.02
C LEU A 110 7.73 20.57 24.22
N ASN A 111 8.46 20.97 25.27
CA ASN A 111 7.93 21.72 26.40
C ASN A 111 7.97 23.21 26.06
N VAL A 112 6.85 23.73 25.56
CA VAL A 112 6.79 25.09 24.99
C VAL A 112 6.12 26.10 25.91
N THR A 113 6.36 27.39 25.68
CA THR A 113 5.65 28.49 26.34
C THR A 113 4.60 29.12 25.40
N THR A 114 4.04 30.27 25.79
CA THR A 114 3.15 31.06 24.93
C THR A 114 3.86 31.76 23.77
N ALA A 115 5.19 31.69 23.71
CA ALA A 115 5.96 32.17 22.56
C ALA A 115 5.85 31.23 21.35
N ALA A 116 5.41 29.98 21.55
CA ALA A 116 5.27 29.00 20.49
C ALA A 116 4.11 29.27 19.53
N GLN A 117 4.26 28.74 18.32
CA GLN A 117 3.25 28.81 17.27
C GLN A 117 3.04 27.45 16.64
N MET A 118 1.77 27.11 16.38
CA MET A 118 1.37 25.87 15.72
C MET A 118 0.77 26.20 14.36
N PHE A 119 1.10 25.45 13.33
CA PHE A 119 0.43 25.53 12.03
C PHE A 119 0.14 24.16 11.45
N VAL A 120 -0.89 24.11 10.59
CA VAL A 120 -1.25 22.92 9.85
C VAL A 120 -0.32 22.79 8.65
N THR A 121 0.25 21.60 8.44
CA THR A 121 1.06 21.31 7.25
C THR A 121 0.79 19.89 6.77
N PRO A 122 0.76 19.63 5.45
CA PRO A 122 0.91 18.27 4.98
C PRO A 122 2.33 17.77 5.29
N LEU A 123 2.45 16.47 5.54
CA LEU A 123 3.73 15.78 5.67
C LEU A 123 3.97 14.96 4.41
N ALA A 124 5.24 14.64 4.08
CA ALA A 124 5.55 13.79 2.92
C ALA A 124 4.72 12.49 2.89
N ARG A 125 4.52 11.87 4.05
CA ARG A 125 3.70 10.66 4.24
C ARG A 125 2.20 10.81 3.94
N HIS A 126 1.70 12.03 3.77
CA HIS A 126 0.31 12.30 3.39
C HIS A 126 0.11 12.32 1.88
N PHE A 127 1.20 12.37 1.11
CA PHE A 127 1.15 12.26 -0.33
C PHE A 127 1.43 10.80 -0.71
N PRO A 128 0.58 10.17 -1.53
CA PRO A 128 0.80 8.82 -2.01
C PRO A 128 1.85 8.83 -3.14
N VAL A 129 3.05 9.28 -2.82
CA VAL A 129 4.25 9.28 -3.67
C VAL A 129 5.25 8.24 -3.15
N GLY A 130 6.10 7.72 -4.02
CA GLY A 130 7.02 6.63 -3.73
C GLY A 130 6.41 5.24 -3.94
N PRO A 131 7.00 4.18 -3.36
CA PRO A 131 6.64 2.80 -3.66
C PRO A 131 5.20 2.45 -3.27
N GLN A 132 4.48 1.86 -4.22
CA GLN A 132 3.15 1.31 -4.08
C GLN A 132 3.10 -0.08 -4.71
N THR A 133 2.00 -0.79 -4.48
CA THR A 133 1.88 -2.20 -4.85
C THR A 133 0.57 -2.50 -5.55
N ILE A 134 0.62 -3.28 -6.62
CA ILE A 134 -0.56 -3.83 -7.31
C ILE A 134 -0.54 -5.35 -7.13
N TRP A 135 -1.63 -5.92 -6.63
CA TRP A 135 -1.81 -7.37 -6.57
C TRP A 135 -2.33 -7.89 -7.92
N ILE A 136 -1.60 -8.83 -8.51
CA ILE A 136 -1.97 -9.50 -9.76
C ILE A 136 -2.21 -10.98 -9.45
N PRO A 137 -3.46 -11.43 -9.30
CA PRO A 137 -3.75 -12.84 -9.06
C PRO A 137 -3.48 -13.67 -10.33
N ALA A 138 -3.14 -14.94 -10.18
CA ALA A 138 -2.96 -15.86 -11.31
C ALA A 138 -4.23 -16.01 -12.16
N GLY A 139 -5.42 -15.81 -11.57
CA GLY A 139 -6.69 -15.75 -12.30
C GLY A 139 -6.79 -14.61 -13.32
N ALA A 140 -5.98 -13.54 -13.19
CA ALA A 140 -5.89 -12.46 -14.17
C ALA A 140 -4.84 -12.71 -15.26
N MET A 141 -4.09 -13.82 -15.17
CA MET A 141 -3.05 -14.17 -16.13
C MET A 141 -3.60 -15.03 -17.28
N MET A 142 -2.94 -15.01 -18.42
CA MET A 142 -3.27 -15.72 -19.65
C MET A 142 -2.07 -16.57 -20.08
N PRO A 143 -2.20 -17.91 -20.24
CA PRO A 143 -1.12 -18.72 -20.78
C PRO A 143 -0.68 -18.21 -22.15
N ARG A 144 0.63 -18.18 -22.39
CA ARG A 144 1.16 -17.72 -23.67
C ARG A 144 0.77 -18.70 -24.78
N ALA A 145 0.49 -18.21 -25.99
CA ALA A 145 0.11 -19.07 -27.11
C ALA A 145 1.15 -20.14 -27.46
N THR A 146 2.43 -19.83 -27.29
CA THR A 146 3.57 -20.76 -27.44
C THR A 146 4.18 -21.04 -26.08
N SER A 147 4.38 -22.31 -25.75
CA SER A 147 4.81 -22.75 -24.42
C SER A 147 3.92 -22.19 -23.28
N PRO A 148 2.61 -22.48 -23.31
CA PRO A 148 1.69 -22.03 -22.27
C PRO A 148 2.00 -22.69 -20.93
N ALA A 149 1.94 -21.92 -19.84
CA ALA A 149 1.77 -22.50 -18.51
C ALA A 149 0.35 -23.07 -18.32
N GLY A 150 0.19 -24.00 -17.37
CA GLY A 150 -1.09 -24.62 -17.03
C GLY A 150 -1.99 -23.67 -16.24
N ARG A 151 -3.30 -23.62 -16.57
CA ARG A 151 -4.29 -23.00 -15.67
C ARG A 151 -4.73 -24.02 -14.63
N GLY A 152 -4.65 -23.65 -13.36
CA GLY A 152 -4.95 -24.54 -12.26
C GLY A 152 -5.94 -23.99 -11.24
N LYS A 153 -6.32 -24.88 -10.34
CA LYS A 153 -6.99 -24.58 -9.08
C LYS A 153 -6.21 -25.31 -7.99
N TYR A 154 -5.62 -24.56 -7.07
CA TYR A 154 -5.11 -25.15 -5.83
C TYR A 154 -6.25 -25.31 -4.84
N ASP A 155 -6.30 -26.47 -4.19
CA ASP A 155 -7.28 -26.80 -3.17
C ASP A 155 -6.57 -27.39 -1.94
N SER A 156 -6.76 -26.77 -0.79
CA SER A 156 -6.16 -27.22 0.48
C SER A 156 -6.76 -28.51 1.06
N GLY A 157 -7.82 -29.06 0.44
CA GLY A 157 -8.49 -30.27 0.92
C GLY A 157 -9.55 -29.94 1.98
N SER A 158 -9.45 -30.52 3.19
CA SER A 158 -10.57 -30.58 4.17
C SER A 158 -11.15 -29.23 4.66
N ASN A 159 -10.46 -28.11 4.42
CA ASN A 159 -10.91 -26.77 4.77
C ASN A 159 -11.18 -25.89 3.54
N ASP A 160 -11.15 -26.48 2.33
CA ASP A 160 -11.56 -25.93 1.04
C ASP A 160 -11.01 -24.54 0.66
N ILE A 161 -9.82 -24.14 1.15
CA ILE A 161 -9.14 -22.95 0.60
C ILE A 161 -8.81 -23.23 -0.87
N SER A 162 -9.55 -22.55 -1.74
CA SER A 162 -9.47 -22.66 -3.19
C SER A 162 -8.87 -21.40 -3.79
N LEU A 163 -7.81 -21.55 -4.58
CA LEU A 163 -7.12 -20.45 -5.26
C LEU A 163 -7.00 -20.74 -6.75
N SER A 164 -7.20 -19.72 -7.59
CA SER A 164 -6.82 -19.81 -9.02
C SER A 164 -5.31 -19.77 -9.14
N THR A 165 -4.73 -20.64 -9.95
CA THR A 165 -3.27 -20.77 -10.11
C THR A 165 -2.82 -20.78 -11.56
N MET A 166 -1.53 -20.50 -11.74
CA MET A 166 -0.80 -20.73 -12.98
C MET A 166 0.35 -21.70 -12.67
N ASP A 167 0.34 -22.87 -13.28
CA ASP A 167 1.19 -24.00 -12.92
C ASP A 167 2.27 -24.14 -14.00
N PHE A 168 3.54 -24.12 -13.59
CA PHE A 168 4.69 -24.14 -14.50
C PHE A 168 5.48 -25.43 -14.37
N ASP A 169 5.61 -26.15 -15.49
CA ASP A 169 6.31 -27.43 -15.59
C ASP A 169 7.81 -27.31 -15.23
N THR A 170 8.39 -28.43 -14.82
CA THR A 170 9.80 -28.51 -14.40
C THR A 170 10.79 -28.74 -15.54
N THR A 171 10.34 -29.13 -16.73
CA THR A 171 11.20 -29.53 -17.84
C THR A 171 11.16 -28.56 -19.00
N THR A 172 9.98 -28.04 -19.33
CA THR A 172 9.78 -27.16 -20.48
C THR A 172 9.62 -25.73 -19.99
N GLN A 173 10.33 -24.81 -20.63
CA GLN A 173 10.19 -23.39 -20.34
C GLN A 173 8.80 -22.89 -20.80
N GLU A 174 7.97 -22.52 -19.82
CA GLU A 174 6.59 -22.07 -20.02
C GLU A 174 6.39 -20.62 -19.56
N TYR A 175 5.33 -19.99 -20.05
CA TYR A 175 5.06 -18.57 -19.85
C TYR A 175 3.58 -18.26 -19.70
N ALA A 176 3.29 -17.20 -18.96
CA ALA A 176 1.98 -16.56 -18.93
C ALA A 176 2.12 -15.03 -19.01
N HIS A 177 1.07 -14.38 -19.52
CA HIS A 177 0.99 -12.94 -19.68
C HIS A 177 -0.09 -12.34 -18.80
N PHE A 178 0.12 -11.13 -18.32
CA PHE A 178 -0.93 -10.24 -17.83
C PHE A 178 -0.62 -8.83 -18.30
N ALA A 179 -1.60 -7.93 -18.23
CA ALA A 179 -1.39 -6.55 -18.62
C ALA A 179 -1.97 -5.61 -17.56
N VAL A 180 -1.30 -4.48 -17.39
CA VAL A 180 -1.71 -3.42 -16.48
C VAL A 180 -1.75 -2.12 -17.28
N ALA A 181 -2.92 -1.49 -17.34
CA ALA A 181 -3.00 -0.08 -17.73
C ALA A 181 -2.42 0.70 -16.54
N MET A 182 -1.16 1.14 -16.67
CA MET A 182 -0.41 1.65 -15.53
C MET A 182 -1.08 2.91 -14.98
N PRO A 183 -1.13 3.09 -13.64
CA PRO A 183 -1.69 4.30 -13.04
C PRO A 183 -0.99 5.55 -13.57
N LYS A 184 -1.74 6.64 -13.77
CA LYS A 184 -1.20 7.91 -14.27
C LYS A 184 -0.04 8.42 -13.40
N GLY A 185 -0.14 8.20 -12.09
CA GLY A 185 0.90 8.62 -11.15
C GLY A 185 2.16 7.77 -11.11
N TRP A 186 2.25 6.67 -11.86
CA TRP A 186 3.49 5.90 -12.00
C TRP A 186 4.59 6.78 -12.59
N ASP A 187 5.79 6.70 -12.02
CA ASP A 187 6.95 7.49 -12.41
C ASP A 187 7.60 7.07 -13.73
N VAL A 188 7.02 6.08 -14.43
CA VAL A 188 7.55 5.53 -15.68
C VAL A 188 8.93 4.86 -15.49
N GLY A 189 9.31 4.63 -14.23
CA GLY A 189 10.58 4.04 -13.83
C GLY A 189 10.59 2.52 -13.88
N THR A 190 11.58 1.93 -13.23
CA THR A 190 11.64 0.47 -13.08
C THR A 190 10.55 -0.04 -12.15
N VAL A 191 10.19 -1.32 -12.31
CA VAL A 191 9.28 -2.03 -11.41
C VAL A 191 10.01 -3.20 -10.76
N THR A 192 9.49 -3.73 -9.66
CA THR A 192 9.95 -5.00 -9.07
C THR A 192 8.75 -5.90 -8.80
N PHE A 193 8.97 -7.19 -8.52
CA PHE A 193 7.88 -8.07 -8.14
C PHE A 193 8.25 -9.01 -6.99
N ILE A 194 7.21 -9.47 -6.30
CA ILE A 194 7.27 -10.54 -5.30
C ILE A 194 6.29 -11.65 -5.71
N PRO A 195 6.76 -12.88 -5.98
CA PRO A 195 5.88 -14.01 -6.29
C PRO A 195 5.23 -14.59 -5.04
N TYR A 196 3.98 -15.01 -5.17
CA TYR A 196 3.23 -15.76 -4.17
C TYR A 196 2.90 -17.11 -4.78
N TRP A 197 3.40 -18.18 -4.20
CA TRP A 197 3.37 -19.49 -4.84
C TRP A 197 3.26 -20.63 -3.82
N THR A 198 2.96 -21.82 -4.32
CA THR A 198 2.92 -23.06 -3.55
C THR A 198 3.45 -24.23 -4.38
N ASN A 199 3.51 -25.40 -3.77
CA ASN A 199 3.88 -26.63 -4.45
C ASN A 199 3.15 -27.83 -3.82
N THR A 200 2.97 -28.87 -4.62
CA THR A 200 2.40 -30.17 -4.19
C THR A 200 3.43 -31.31 -4.35
N GLY A 201 4.66 -30.99 -4.73
CA GLY A 201 5.72 -31.94 -5.05
C GLY A 201 7.12 -31.35 -4.83
N GLY A 202 8.14 -32.21 -4.88
CA GLY A 202 9.54 -31.86 -4.59
C GLY A 202 9.99 -32.16 -3.16
N ALA A 203 11.20 -31.72 -2.82
CA ALA A 203 11.85 -31.91 -1.51
C ALA A 203 12.35 -30.60 -0.88
N THR A 204 12.34 -30.54 0.45
CA THR A 204 12.90 -29.43 1.25
C THR A 204 14.32 -29.08 0.82
N GLY A 205 14.63 -27.78 0.73
CA GLY A 205 15.95 -27.29 0.31
C GLY A 205 16.10 -27.12 -1.20
N GLN A 206 15.05 -27.43 -1.97
CA GLN A 206 14.93 -27.00 -3.36
C GLN A 206 14.49 -25.54 -3.45
N ASN A 207 14.67 -24.94 -4.62
CA ASN A 207 14.26 -23.57 -4.94
C ASN A 207 13.35 -23.54 -6.18
N VAL A 208 12.58 -22.45 -6.29
CA VAL A 208 11.88 -22.04 -7.50
C VAL A 208 12.34 -20.64 -7.86
N VAL A 209 12.77 -20.47 -9.11
CA VAL A 209 13.18 -19.17 -9.64
C VAL A 209 12.06 -18.64 -10.52
N TRP A 210 11.38 -17.60 -10.06
CA TRP A 210 10.39 -16.88 -10.86
C TRP A 210 11.08 -15.77 -11.67
N SER A 211 10.65 -15.52 -12.91
CA SER A 211 11.06 -14.33 -13.66
C SER A 211 9.88 -13.51 -14.13
N LEU A 212 10.14 -12.21 -14.31
CA LEU A 212 9.20 -11.27 -14.87
C LEU A 212 9.93 -10.32 -15.83
N ALA A 213 9.35 -10.10 -17.01
CA ALA A 213 9.75 -9.08 -17.96
C ALA A 213 8.54 -8.24 -18.37
N GLY A 214 8.75 -6.99 -18.78
CA GLY A 214 7.67 -6.07 -19.17
C GLY A 214 7.92 -5.40 -20.51
N ARG A 215 6.84 -5.08 -21.23
CA ARG A 215 6.86 -4.30 -22.47
C ARG A 215 5.73 -3.28 -22.44
N ALA A 216 6.06 -2.01 -22.66
CA ALA A 216 5.08 -0.95 -22.83
C ALA A 216 4.46 -0.99 -24.24
N LEU A 217 3.16 -0.71 -24.31
CA LEU A 217 2.40 -0.56 -25.54
C LEU A 217 1.71 0.80 -25.50
N GLY A 218 2.24 1.74 -26.28
CA GLY A 218 1.61 3.03 -26.48
C GLY A 218 0.45 2.96 -27.46
N ASN A 219 -0.27 4.08 -27.57
CA ASN A 219 -1.33 4.20 -28.56
C ASN A 219 -0.77 4.06 -29.99
N ALA A 220 -1.38 3.18 -30.78
CA ALA A 220 -0.96 2.82 -32.14
C ALA A 220 0.37 2.04 -32.26
N ASP A 221 0.90 1.52 -31.15
CA ASP A 221 2.04 0.60 -31.20
C ASP A 221 1.65 -0.78 -31.73
N GLY A 222 2.60 -1.43 -32.41
CA GLY A 222 2.51 -2.87 -32.71
C GLY A 222 2.54 -3.70 -31.43
N ILE A 223 1.54 -4.56 -31.22
CA ILE A 223 1.44 -5.42 -30.02
C ILE A 223 2.54 -6.48 -29.95
N ASN A 224 3.02 -6.97 -31.10
CA ASN A 224 4.13 -7.94 -31.14
C ASN A 224 5.47 -7.20 -31.05
N GLY A 225 6.35 -7.64 -30.15
CA GLY A 225 7.66 -7.04 -29.95
C GLY A 225 8.44 -7.71 -28.81
N VAL A 226 9.64 -7.21 -28.56
CA VAL A 226 10.57 -7.75 -27.55
C VAL A 226 10.25 -7.16 -26.18
N PHE A 227 10.22 -8.00 -25.15
CA PHE A 227 10.13 -7.56 -23.76
C PHE A 227 11.44 -6.94 -23.28
N GLY A 228 11.38 -6.13 -22.22
CA GLY A 228 12.57 -5.66 -21.52
C GLY A 228 13.36 -6.80 -20.85
N THR A 229 14.48 -6.46 -20.21
CA THR A 229 15.34 -7.45 -19.55
C THR A 229 14.61 -8.06 -18.35
N ALA A 230 14.40 -9.38 -18.40
CA ALA A 230 13.79 -10.12 -17.30
C ALA A 230 14.65 -10.04 -16.02
N GLN A 231 14.01 -9.91 -14.87
CA GLN A 231 14.65 -10.11 -13.56
C GLN A 231 14.00 -11.28 -12.83
N VAL A 232 14.73 -11.83 -11.87
CA VAL A 232 14.32 -13.04 -11.14
C VAL A 232 14.06 -12.80 -9.66
N SER A 233 13.22 -13.65 -9.09
CA SER A 233 13.02 -13.85 -7.65
C SER A 233 13.26 -15.33 -7.36
N ASP A 234 14.33 -15.62 -6.62
CA ASP A 234 14.78 -16.98 -6.28
C ASP A 234 14.36 -17.30 -4.85
N ASP A 235 13.45 -18.26 -4.69
CA ASP A 235 12.86 -18.59 -3.40
C ASP A 235 13.09 -20.06 -3.01
N ALA A 236 13.67 -20.26 -1.85
CA ALA A 236 13.89 -21.58 -1.26
C ALA A 236 12.71 -21.99 -0.37
N TRP A 237 12.36 -23.26 -0.39
CA TRP A 237 11.14 -23.74 0.29
C TRP A 237 11.36 -24.91 1.23
N ASN A 238 10.47 -25.04 2.23
CA ASN A 238 10.69 -25.91 3.40
C ASN A 238 9.65 -27.03 3.62
N GLY A 239 8.51 -26.97 2.93
CA GLY A 239 7.43 -27.95 2.99
C GLY A 239 6.41 -27.81 1.86
N GLN A 240 5.66 -28.86 1.59
CA GLN A 240 4.62 -28.85 0.56
C GLN A 240 3.33 -28.20 1.07
N ASN A 241 2.48 -27.71 0.17
CA ASN A 241 1.16 -27.17 0.45
C ASN A 241 1.16 -25.92 1.36
N TRP A 242 2.29 -25.22 1.42
CA TRP A 242 2.46 -23.97 2.16
C TRP A 242 2.44 -22.78 1.21
N LEU A 243 2.04 -21.62 1.71
CA LEU A 243 2.21 -20.36 0.98
C LEU A 243 3.67 -19.91 1.11
N TYR A 244 4.30 -19.69 -0.03
CA TYR A 244 5.58 -19.03 -0.15
C TYR A 244 5.39 -17.62 -0.67
N ILE A 245 6.08 -16.67 -0.04
CA ILE A 245 6.18 -15.29 -0.47
C ILE A 245 7.65 -15.07 -0.77
N GLY A 246 7.99 -15.01 -2.04
CA GLY A 246 9.39 -14.93 -2.46
C GLY A 246 10.05 -13.61 -2.07
N PRO A 247 11.38 -13.53 -2.22
CA PRO A 247 12.07 -12.26 -2.11
C PRO A 247 11.64 -11.31 -3.24
N GLU A 248 11.77 -10.01 -3.01
CA GLU A 248 11.58 -9.01 -4.06
C GLU A 248 12.67 -9.13 -5.14
N SER A 249 12.28 -9.04 -6.41
CA SER A 249 13.22 -9.08 -7.54
C SER A 249 14.14 -7.85 -7.58
N ALA A 250 15.21 -7.94 -8.36
CA ALA A 250 15.93 -6.75 -8.82
C ALA A 250 15.03 -5.85 -9.71
N PRO A 251 15.39 -4.55 -9.90
CA PRO A 251 14.65 -3.64 -10.77
C PRO A 251 14.54 -4.11 -12.22
N ILE A 252 13.32 -4.17 -12.73
CA ILE A 252 12.97 -4.55 -14.10
C ILE A 252 12.79 -3.28 -14.94
N GLU A 253 13.57 -3.19 -16.01
CA GLU A 253 13.38 -2.19 -17.06
C GLU A 253 12.26 -2.66 -18.00
N ILE A 254 11.27 -1.81 -18.21
CA ILE A 254 10.18 -2.10 -19.14
C ILE A 254 10.64 -1.76 -20.56
N GLY A 255 10.56 -2.73 -21.47
CA GLY A 255 10.94 -2.55 -22.88
C GLY A 255 9.97 -1.64 -23.65
N ASN A 256 10.39 -1.20 -24.84
CA ASN A 256 9.62 -0.32 -25.74
C ASN A 256 9.33 1.10 -25.20
N THR A 257 10.25 1.68 -24.43
CA THR A 257 10.22 3.07 -23.92
C THR A 257 8.86 3.46 -23.33
N PRO A 258 8.60 3.11 -22.07
CA PRO A 258 7.31 3.38 -21.44
C PRO A 258 6.99 4.87 -21.39
N ALA A 259 5.70 5.19 -21.48
CA ALA A 259 5.14 6.50 -21.28
C ALA A 259 3.91 6.45 -20.36
N GLU A 260 3.48 7.62 -19.90
CA GLU A 260 2.23 7.77 -19.15
C GLU A 260 1.04 7.26 -19.98
N SER A 261 0.12 6.54 -19.32
CA SER A 261 -1.07 5.91 -19.94
C SER A 261 -0.80 4.71 -20.86
N ASP A 262 0.45 4.25 -20.99
CA ASP A 262 0.74 3.02 -21.72
C ASP A 262 0.14 1.79 -21.04
N LEU A 263 -0.25 0.82 -21.86
CA LEU A 263 -0.53 -0.54 -21.39
C LEU A 263 0.80 -1.28 -21.26
N VAL A 264 1.14 -1.76 -20.05
CA VAL A 264 2.32 -2.61 -19.87
C VAL A 264 1.88 -4.06 -19.84
N VAL A 265 2.36 -4.84 -20.82
CA VAL A 265 2.21 -6.30 -20.83
C VAL A 265 3.42 -6.91 -20.14
N PHE A 266 3.16 -7.85 -19.25
CA PHE A 266 4.17 -8.56 -18.49
C PHE A 266 4.19 -10.04 -18.87
N GLU A 267 5.38 -10.62 -18.93
CA GLU A 267 5.61 -12.05 -19.12
C GLU A 267 6.22 -12.64 -17.85
N VAL A 268 5.48 -13.54 -17.21
CA VAL A 268 5.91 -14.29 -16.04
C VAL A 268 6.29 -15.72 -16.44
N SER A 269 7.34 -16.25 -15.82
CA SER A 269 7.75 -17.64 -16.01
C SER A 269 8.44 -18.22 -14.77
N ARG A 270 8.50 -19.55 -14.70
CA ARG A 270 9.48 -20.28 -13.90
C ARG A 270 10.77 -20.46 -14.72
N VAL A 271 11.94 -20.13 -14.18
CA VAL A 271 13.22 -20.29 -14.85
C VAL A 271 13.78 -21.69 -14.58
N VAL A 272 13.32 -22.66 -15.36
CA VAL A 272 13.64 -24.09 -15.19
C VAL A 272 15.15 -24.39 -15.23
N ALA A 273 15.94 -23.55 -15.90
CA ALA A 273 17.40 -23.69 -15.98
C ALA A 273 18.14 -23.21 -14.73
N SER A 274 17.47 -22.54 -13.80
CA SER A 274 18.07 -21.94 -12.59
C SER A 274 17.42 -22.41 -11.30
N ASP A 275 16.29 -23.12 -11.38
CA ASP A 275 15.67 -23.76 -10.24
C ASP A 275 15.92 -25.28 -10.23
N ASN A 276 15.59 -25.94 -9.12
CA ASN A 276 15.79 -27.38 -8.97
C ASN A 276 14.57 -28.12 -8.37
N MET A 277 13.40 -27.48 -8.31
CA MET A 277 12.21 -28.10 -7.74
C MET A 277 11.69 -29.22 -8.64
N ALA A 278 11.33 -30.37 -8.07
CA ALA A 278 10.68 -31.42 -8.86
C ALA A 278 9.15 -31.20 -8.94
N GLY A 279 8.58 -31.38 -10.13
CA GLY A 279 7.16 -31.19 -10.40
C GLY A 279 6.79 -29.72 -10.60
N ASP A 280 5.49 -29.44 -10.72
CA ASP A 280 5.00 -28.13 -11.13
C ASP A 280 5.15 -27.10 -10.00
N ALA A 281 5.63 -25.91 -10.35
CA ALA A 281 5.59 -24.76 -9.47
C ALA A 281 4.26 -24.02 -9.65
N ILE A 282 3.51 -23.83 -8.57
CA ILE A 282 2.11 -23.37 -8.61
C ILE A 282 2.08 -21.90 -8.20
N LEU A 283 1.98 -20.98 -9.18
CA LEU A 283 1.87 -19.55 -8.93
C LEU A 283 0.45 -19.18 -8.53
N ILE A 284 0.29 -18.47 -7.41
CA ILE A 284 -1.00 -17.94 -6.93
C ILE A 284 -1.19 -16.50 -7.44
N GLY A 285 -0.11 -15.75 -7.56
CA GLY A 285 -0.09 -14.40 -8.10
C GLY A 285 1.22 -13.70 -7.80
N ILE A 286 1.31 -12.43 -8.18
CA ILE A 286 2.46 -11.59 -7.84
C ILE A 286 1.99 -10.29 -7.20
N LYS A 287 2.84 -9.71 -6.36
CA LYS A 287 2.75 -8.31 -5.97
C LYS A 287 3.73 -7.53 -6.84
N LEU A 288 3.21 -6.71 -7.74
CA LEU A 288 3.97 -5.79 -8.57
C LEU A 288 4.23 -4.51 -7.76
N MET A 289 5.48 -4.09 -7.65
CA MET A 289 5.86 -2.85 -6.96
C MET A 289 6.17 -1.78 -8.00
N ILE A 290 5.59 -0.61 -7.83
CA ILE A 290 5.74 0.54 -8.73
C ILE A 290 5.94 1.81 -7.90
N SER A 291 6.62 2.82 -8.43
CA SER A 291 6.84 4.08 -7.73
C SER A 291 5.95 5.18 -8.30
N PHE A 292 5.36 5.99 -7.42
CA PHE A 292 4.54 7.11 -7.82
C PHE A 292 5.32 8.43 -7.71
N ASN A 293 5.28 9.25 -8.75
CA ASN A 293 5.81 10.62 -8.71
C ASN A 293 4.73 11.65 -8.33
N THR A 294 3.46 11.30 -8.50
CA THR A 294 2.30 12.14 -8.22
C THR A 294 1.25 11.34 -7.46
N GLY A 295 0.48 12.03 -6.62
CA GLY A 295 -0.44 11.37 -5.70
C GLY A 295 -1.89 11.23 -6.19
N ASN A 296 -2.19 11.71 -7.39
CA ASN A 296 -3.53 11.66 -7.98
C ASN A 296 -3.44 11.70 -9.51
N ASP A 297 -4.54 11.34 -10.17
CA ASP A 297 -4.65 11.30 -11.63
C ASP A 297 -5.07 12.66 -12.26
N ALA A 298 -5.01 13.75 -11.47
CA ALA A 298 -5.48 15.07 -11.88
C ALA A 298 -4.63 15.71 -12.98
#